data_AF-A0A0F6YL95-F1
#
_entry.id   AF-A0A0F6YL95-F1
#
_cell.length_a   1.000
_cell.length_b   1.000
_cell.length_c   1.000
_cell.angle_alpha   90.00
_cell.angle_beta   90.00
_cell.angle_gamma   90.00
#
_symmetry.space_group_name_H-M   'P 1'
#
loop_
_entity.id
_entity.type
_entity.pdbx_description
1 polymer ?
#
loop_
_entity_poly.entity_id
_entity_poly.type
_entity_poly.pdbx_seq_one_letter_code
_entity_poly.pdbx_strand_id
1 'polypeptide(L)'
;MPDLRLYAPVALVLALAACGGSQQGAALSYGESARRDYERALAAVEDNDCLTAAPLLQNVRREYPYSRYAALAELRLADCELSQQHYTEAIRAYRSFIRQRPTHAEIDTANYSIARAYFQQIPTDFFLSPPPEERDQAATRSALRVVRRFLADYPESEHVEDARRIERQVLDLLARHELYVASYYLNRDQPHATISRIQTLLSEYDGSGVVPEALLLMGRTYLHMREQRDARLAFGELVDRFPRSGYAVQARNYLRTMGSTDPVDAPEPEDQPRRPSGGRGIEPGTDIDDVTGDDRSGLGGSGTPGTDSLEDTSEMGIEVRGTDVEAADLERGRTSGAIEEDIQREERERAADEIEEDIADQQREEEP
;
A
#
# COMPACT_ATOMS: atom_id res chain seq x y z
N MET A 1 56.32 59.05 -44.58
CA MET A 1 54.94 58.51 -44.49
C MET A 1 54.91 57.28 -45.38
N PRO A 2 54.90 56.05 -44.83
CA PRO A 2 54.94 54.85 -45.65
C PRO A 2 53.58 54.63 -46.33
N ASP A 3 53.62 54.14 -47.55
CA ASP A 3 52.50 54.11 -48.50
C ASP A 3 51.30 53.29 -48.00
N LEU A 4 50.22 53.99 -47.66
CA LEU A 4 48.92 53.41 -47.27
C LEU A 4 48.24 52.56 -48.38
N ARG A 5 48.83 52.51 -49.58
CA ARG A 5 48.26 51.83 -50.76
C ARG A 5 48.53 50.33 -50.82
N LEU A 6 49.45 49.80 -50.00
CA LEU A 6 49.83 48.38 -50.03
C LEU A 6 49.01 47.48 -49.08
N TYR A 7 48.33 48.07 -48.09
CA TYR A 7 47.58 47.31 -47.07
C TYR A 7 46.09 47.11 -47.43
N ALA A 8 45.57 47.87 -48.39
CA ALA A 8 44.20 47.76 -48.88
C ALA A 8 43.82 46.37 -49.45
N PRO A 9 44.66 45.67 -50.25
CA PRO A 9 44.30 44.34 -50.75
C PRO A 9 44.37 43.25 -49.67
N VAL A 10 45.22 43.41 -48.65
CA VAL A 10 45.37 42.43 -47.56
C VAL A 10 44.16 42.46 -46.60
N ALA A 11 43.62 43.63 -46.32
CA ALA A 11 42.41 43.78 -45.52
C ALA A 11 41.16 43.19 -46.21
N LEU A 12 41.09 43.25 -47.53
CA LEU A 12 39.96 42.70 -48.30
C LEU A 12 39.95 41.15 -48.32
N VAL A 13 41.13 40.53 -48.35
CA VAL A 13 41.25 39.05 -48.32
C VAL A 13 40.92 38.48 -46.93
N LEU A 14 41.25 39.20 -45.85
CA LEU A 14 40.87 38.81 -44.49
C LEU A 14 39.36 38.98 -44.22
N ALA A 15 38.70 39.97 -44.82
CA ALA A 15 37.26 40.15 -44.68
C ALA A 15 36.43 39.05 -45.37
N LEU A 16 36.96 38.43 -46.43
CA LEU A 16 36.26 37.34 -47.15
C LEU A 16 36.39 35.97 -46.45
N ALA A 17 37.37 35.78 -45.56
CA ALA A 17 37.51 34.54 -44.78
C ALA A 17 36.55 34.47 -43.58
N ALA A 18 35.92 35.58 -43.19
CA ALA A 18 35.04 35.65 -42.02
C ALA A 18 33.58 35.19 -42.28
N CYS A 19 33.19 34.97 -43.54
CA CYS A 19 31.82 34.58 -43.90
C CYS A 19 31.64 33.08 -44.25
N GLY A 20 32.67 32.25 -44.12
CA GLY A 20 32.61 30.82 -44.49
C GLY A 20 32.28 29.85 -43.34
N GLY A 21 32.06 30.35 -42.12
CA GLY A 21 31.97 29.54 -40.91
C GLY A 21 30.56 29.44 -40.32
N SER A 22 29.50 29.37 -41.11
CA SER A 22 28.22 28.91 -40.58
C SER A 22 28.30 27.40 -40.43
N GLN A 23 28.62 26.91 -39.23
CA GLN A 23 28.24 25.56 -38.85
C GLN A 23 26.71 25.52 -38.84
N GLN A 24 26.09 25.26 -40.00
CA GLN A 24 24.77 24.65 -40.03
C GLN A 24 24.92 23.32 -39.28
N GLY A 25 24.60 23.32 -37.98
CA GLY A 25 24.45 22.08 -37.22
C GLY A 25 23.52 21.20 -38.04
N ALA A 26 23.99 20.00 -38.38
CA ALA A 26 23.23 19.05 -39.20
C ALA A 26 21.80 18.96 -38.63
N ALA A 27 20.80 19.09 -39.50
CA ALA A 27 19.41 18.93 -39.09
C ALA A 27 19.28 17.56 -38.41
N LEU A 28 18.96 17.57 -37.12
CA LEU A 28 18.83 16.35 -36.34
C LEU A 28 17.81 15.41 -36.99
N SER A 29 18.03 14.11 -36.90
CA SER A 29 17.02 13.13 -37.28
C SER A 29 15.74 13.35 -36.44
N TYR A 30 14.59 12.92 -36.95
CA TYR A 30 13.31 12.95 -36.22
C TYR A 30 13.44 12.31 -34.82
N GLY A 31 14.11 11.16 -34.74
CA GLY A 31 14.32 10.46 -33.47
C GLY A 31 15.28 11.18 -32.52
N GLU A 32 16.31 11.85 -33.04
CA GLU A 32 17.27 12.62 -32.24
C GLU A 32 16.65 13.92 -31.73
N SER A 33 15.80 14.56 -32.53
CA SER A 33 15.04 15.74 -32.13
C SER A 33 14.06 15.40 -31.01
N ALA A 34 13.30 14.30 -31.18
CA ALA A 34 12.39 13.79 -30.15
C ALA A 34 13.11 13.46 -28.85
N ARG A 35 14.27 12.80 -28.95
CA ARG A 35 15.13 12.49 -27.79
C ARG A 35 15.54 13.75 -27.06
N ARG A 36 16.14 14.70 -27.76
CA ARG A 36 16.67 15.95 -27.19
C ARG A 36 15.57 16.76 -26.50
N ASP A 37 14.40 16.86 -27.12
CA ASP A 37 13.29 17.63 -26.57
C ASP A 37 12.66 16.93 -25.36
N TYR A 38 12.63 15.58 -25.35
CA TYR A 38 12.26 14.81 -24.17
C TYR A 38 13.27 14.92 -23.03
N GLU A 39 14.57 14.81 -23.31
CA GLU A 39 15.63 14.96 -22.29
C GLU A 39 15.59 16.35 -21.64
N ARG A 40 15.29 17.40 -22.42
CA ARG A 40 15.06 18.75 -21.87
C ARG A 40 13.86 18.78 -20.92
N ALA A 41 12.77 18.11 -21.28
CA ALA A 41 11.58 18.03 -20.44
C ALA A 41 11.86 17.20 -19.17
N LEU A 42 12.63 16.13 -19.29
CA LEU A 42 12.98 15.21 -18.21
C LEU A 42 13.81 15.92 -17.12
N ALA A 43 14.73 16.80 -17.49
CA ALA A 43 15.47 17.60 -16.51
C ALA A 43 14.53 18.40 -15.58
N ALA A 44 13.46 19.00 -16.13
CA ALA A 44 12.47 19.70 -15.32
C ALA A 44 11.63 18.75 -14.45
N VAL A 45 11.37 17.52 -14.90
CA VAL A 45 10.71 16.48 -14.09
C VAL A 45 11.60 16.07 -12.91
N GLU A 46 12.90 15.86 -13.16
CA GLU A 46 13.90 15.50 -12.13
C GLU A 46 14.03 16.60 -11.06
N ASP A 47 13.90 17.86 -11.45
CA ASP A 47 13.87 19.02 -10.55
C ASP A 47 12.50 19.19 -9.83
N ASN A 48 11.54 18.30 -10.06
CA ASN A 48 10.14 18.40 -9.63
C ASN A 48 9.40 19.65 -10.13
N ASP A 49 9.93 20.36 -11.13
CA ASP A 49 9.27 21.50 -11.77
C ASP A 49 8.26 21.04 -12.82
N CYS A 50 7.14 20.53 -12.33
CA CYS A 50 6.06 20.01 -13.16
C CYS A 50 5.36 21.08 -13.99
N LEU A 51 5.40 22.34 -13.53
CA LEU A 51 4.82 23.48 -14.24
C LEU A 51 5.58 23.76 -15.53
N THR A 52 6.90 23.63 -15.51
CA THR A 52 7.74 23.73 -16.71
C THR A 52 7.77 22.42 -17.52
N ALA A 53 7.81 21.27 -16.86
CA ALA A 53 7.92 19.98 -17.52
C ALA A 53 6.68 19.63 -18.36
N ALA A 54 5.47 19.84 -17.83
CA ALA A 54 4.23 19.45 -18.49
C ALA A 54 4.06 20.01 -19.92
N PRO A 55 4.22 21.32 -20.19
CA PRO A 55 4.12 21.84 -21.56
C PRO A 55 5.20 21.29 -22.49
N LEU A 56 6.42 21.04 -21.99
CA LEU A 56 7.50 20.44 -22.78
C LEU A 56 7.16 19.00 -23.17
N LEU A 57 6.67 18.19 -22.22
CA LEU A 57 6.23 16.81 -22.48
C LEU A 57 5.04 16.76 -23.44
N GLN A 58 4.08 17.68 -23.30
CA GLN A 58 2.96 17.82 -24.25
C GLN A 58 3.44 18.17 -25.66
N ASN A 59 4.42 19.06 -25.79
CA ASN A 59 5.03 19.39 -27.08
C ASN A 59 5.71 18.15 -27.69
N VAL A 60 6.44 17.36 -26.90
CA VAL A 60 7.05 16.10 -27.38
C VAL A 60 5.99 15.16 -27.94
N ARG A 61 4.86 14.98 -27.24
CA ARG A 61 3.76 14.13 -27.71
C ARG A 61 3.11 14.65 -29.00
N ARG A 62 2.96 15.97 -29.14
CA ARG A 62 2.34 16.62 -30.30
C ARG A 62 3.23 16.58 -31.53
N GLU A 63 4.52 16.87 -31.37
CA GLU A 63 5.47 16.98 -32.47
C GLU A 63 6.02 15.62 -32.89
N TYR A 64 6.15 14.68 -31.94
CA TYR A 64 6.77 13.38 -32.18
C TYR A 64 5.87 12.17 -31.82
N PRO A 65 4.59 12.10 -32.28
CA PRO A 65 3.59 11.15 -31.78
C PRO A 65 3.93 9.67 -31.97
N TYR A 66 4.76 9.34 -32.97
CA TYR A 66 5.18 7.96 -33.26
C TYR A 66 6.54 7.60 -32.65
N SER A 67 7.19 8.54 -31.96
CA SER A 67 8.46 8.27 -31.28
C SER A 67 8.25 7.50 -29.98
N ARG A 68 9.24 6.71 -29.56
CA ARG A 68 9.26 6.11 -28.21
C ARG A 68 9.18 7.16 -27.10
N TYR A 69 9.68 8.36 -27.37
CA TYR A 69 9.70 9.48 -26.43
C TYR A 69 8.32 10.08 -26.20
N ALA A 70 7.37 9.95 -27.14
CA ALA A 70 5.99 10.36 -26.88
C ALA A 70 5.29 9.45 -25.86
N ALA A 71 5.59 8.15 -25.86
CA ALA A 71 5.10 7.23 -24.83
C ALA A 71 5.72 7.56 -23.46
N LEU A 72 7.05 7.74 -23.41
CA LEU A 72 7.74 8.16 -22.18
C LEU A 72 7.23 9.51 -21.68
N ALA A 73 6.95 10.46 -22.56
CA ALA A 73 6.41 11.76 -22.17
C ALA A 73 4.98 11.66 -21.62
N GLU A 74 4.16 10.75 -22.13
CA GLU A 74 2.84 10.45 -21.56
C GLU A 74 2.94 9.88 -20.14
N LEU A 75 3.90 8.98 -19.89
CA LEU A 75 4.15 8.45 -18.56
C LEU A 75 4.66 9.53 -17.60
N ARG A 76 5.63 10.35 -18.02
CA ARG A 76 6.17 11.45 -17.20
C ARG A 76 5.13 12.53 -16.88
N LEU A 77 4.14 12.74 -17.75
CA LEU A 77 3.00 13.61 -17.42
C LEU A 77 2.18 13.05 -16.26
N ALA A 78 2.00 11.72 -16.18
CA ALA A 78 1.35 11.09 -15.03
C ALA A 78 2.21 11.18 -13.76
N ASP A 79 3.54 11.07 -13.90
CA ASP A 79 4.48 11.30 -12.80
C ASP A 79 4.36 12.73 -12.24
N CYS A 80 4.22 13.73 -13.12
CA CYS A 80 3.99 15.13 -12.72
C CYS A 80 2.66 15.35 -11.96
N GLU A 81 1.58 14.66 -12.34
CA GLU A 81 0.33 14.74 -11.57
C GLU A 81 0.49 14.13 -10.18
N LEU A 82 1.24 13.03 -10.08
CA LEU A 82 1.49 12.35 -8.82
C LEU A 82 2.34 13.19 -7.87
N SER A 83 3.42 13.82 -8.37
CA SER A 83 4.29 14.69 -7.56
C SER A 83 3.56 15.95 -7.07
N GLN A 84 2.61 16.46 -7.86
CA GLN A 84 1.72 17.57 -7.47
C GLN A 84 0.56 17.14 -6.55
N GLN A 85 0.54 15.87 -6.11
CA GLN A 85 -0.50 15.31 -5.25
C GLN A 85 -1.91 15.29 -5.88
N HIS A 86 -2.00 15.42 -7.21
CA HIS A 86 -3.23 15.22 -7.98
C HIS A 86 -3.47 13.73 -8.19
N TYR A 87 -3.68 13.00 -7.10
CA TYR A 87 -3.68 11.53 -7.10
C TYR A 87 -4.74 10.93 -8.03
N THR A 88 -5.92 11.55 -8.13
CA THR A 88 -7.03 11.06 -8.96
C THR A 88 -6.69 11.16 -10.45
N GLU A 89 -6.11 12.30 -10.85
CA GLU A 89 -5.63 12.62 -12.19
C GLU A 89 -4.48 11.69 -12.57
N ALA A 90 -3.50 11.52 -11.66
CA ALA A 90 -2.38 10.61 -11.83
C ALA A 90 -2.84 9.17 -12.08
N ILE A 91 -3.73 8.63 -11.22
CA ILE A 91 -4.28 7.28 -11.37
C ILE A 91 -4.98 7.11 -12.73
N ARG A 92 -5.76 8.11 -13.17
CA ARG A 92 -6.40 8.08 -14.48
C ARG A 92 -5.38 8.07 -15.62
N ALA A 93 -4.34 8.89 -15.52
CA ALA A 93 -3.28 8.98 -16.52
C ALA A 93 -2.50 7.65 -16.63
N TYR A 94 -2.03 7.08 -15.53
CA TYR A 94 -1.35 5.77 -15.54
C TYR A 94 -2.23 4.65 -16.08
N ARG A 95 -3.50 4.59 -15.66
CA ARG A 95 -4.44 3.58 -16.20
C ARG A 95 -4.65 3.75 -17.71
N SER A 96 -4.67 4.99 -18.20
CA SER A 96 -4.75 5.26 -19.63
C SER A 96 -3.49 4.80 -20.36
N PHE A 97 -2.32 5.07 -19.81
CA PHE A 97 -1.04 4.61 -20.35
C PHE A 97 -1.00 3.08 -20.44
N ILE A 98 -1.35 2.38 -19.36
CA ILE A 98 -1.38 0.91 -19.30
C ILE A 98 -2.32 0.33 -20.36
N ARG A 99 -3.53 0.88 -20.52
CA ARG A 99 -4.49 0.41 -21.54
C ARG A 99 -4.00 0.63 -22.97
N GLN A 100 -3.37 1.77 -23.23
CA GLN A 100 -2.89 2.13 -24.56
C GLN A 100 -1.60 1.38 -24.92
N ARG A 101 -0.79 1.01 -23.92
CA ARG A 101 0.58 0.50 -24.11
C ARG A 101 0.90 -0.68 -23.17
N PRO A 102 0.17 -1.80 -23.28
CA PRO A 102 0.32 -2.92 -22.33
C PRO A 102 1.69 -3.61 -22.37
N THR A 103 2.46 -3.46 -23.46
CA THR A 103 3.78 -4.07 -23.65
C THR A 103 4.93 -3.07 -23.49
N HIS A 104 4.69 -1.91 -22.88
CA HIS A 104 5.74 -0.91 -22.65
C HIS A 104 6.75 -1.40 -21.60
N ALA A 105 8.01 -0.98 -21.71
CA ALA A 105 9.07 -1.39 -20.78
C ALA A 105 8.78 -0.98 -19.33
N GLU A 106 8.34 0.27 -19.10
CA GLU A 106 7.98 0.81 -17.77
C GLU A 106 6.51 0.53 -17.36
N ILE A 107 5.93 -0.58 -17.80
CA ILE A 107 4.54 -0.92 -17.46
C ILE A 107 4.38 -1.27 -15.97
N ASP A 108 5.40 -1.89 -15.39
CA ASP A 108 5.49 -2.22 -13.97
C ASP A 108 5.58 -0.94 -13.12
N THR A 109 6.43 0.03 -13.51
CA THR A 109 6.52 1.35 -12.87
C THR A 109 5.16 2.05 -12.88
N ALA A 110 4.42 2.03 -13.99
CA ALA A 110 3.09 2.65 -14.07
C ALA A 110 2.08 1.97 -13.12
N ASN A 111 2.09 0.64 -13.00
CA ASN A 111 1.23 -0.09 -12.07
C ASN A 111 1.59 0.20 -10.61
N TYR A 112 2.89 0.21 -10.28
CA TYR A 112 3.37 0.57 -8.96
C TYR A 112 3.04 2.02 -8.59
N SER A 113 3.17 2.98 -9.51
CA SER A 113 2.78 4.37 -9.27
C SER A 113 1.29 4.55 -8.97
N ILE A 114 0.41 3.68 -9.51
CA ILE A 114 -1.01 3.67 -9.10
C ILE A 114 -1.16 3.21 -7.65
N ALA A 115 -0.43 2.18 -7.22
CA ALA A 115 -0.44 1.73 -5.82
C ALA A 115 0.05 2.85 -4.89
N ARG A 116 1.15 3.52 -5.27
CA ARG A 116 1.71 4.67 -4.53
C ARG A 116 0.72 5.83 -4.44
N ALA A 117 0.03 6.16 -5.52
CA ALA A 117 -0.99 7.21 -5.54
C ALA A 117 -2.14 6.92 -4.57
N TYR A 118 -2.67 5.69 -4.54
CA TYR A 118 -3.70 5.32 -3.57
C TYR A 118 -3.17 5.33 -2.13
N PHE A 119 -1.92 4.88 -1.92
CA PHE A 119 -1.28 4.89 -0.61
C PHE A 119 -1.11 6.32 -0.07
N GLN A 120 -0.71 7.27 -0.92
CA GLN A 120 -0.55 8.68 -0.55
C GLN A 120 -1.87 9.42 -0.30
N GLN A 121 -3.01 8.85 -0.72
CA GLN A 121 -4.33 9.37 -0.36
C GLN A 121 -4.76 8.99 1.06
N ILE A 122 -4.08 8.04 1.71
CA ILE A 122 -4.41 7.61 3.07
C ILE A 122 -4.05 8.75 4.03
N PRO A 123 -5.02 9.27 4.81
CA PRO A 123 -4.74 10.33 5.77
C PRO A 123 -3.71 9.88 6.79
N THR A 124 -2.66 10.67 6.96
CA THR A 124 -1.67 10.45 8.03
C THR A 124 -2.22 10.92 9.36
N ASP A 125 -1.57 10.45 10.43
CA ASP A 125 -1.87 10.93 11.76
C ASP A 125 -1.57 12.44 11.86
N PHE A 126 -2.45 13.15 12.55
CA PHE A 126 -2.35 14.59 12.79
C PHE A 126 -3.04 14.89 14.11
N PHE A 127 -2.37 15.63 14.99
CA PHE A 127 -2.78 15.78 16.40
C PHE A 127 -4.21 16.32 16.63
N LEU A 128 -4.83 16.99 15.65
CA LEU A 128 -6.22 17.48 15.72
C LEU A 128 -7.22 16.61 14.94
N SER A 129 -6.80 15.50 14.35
CA SER A 129 -7.64 14.59 13.59
C SER A 129 -7.74 13.23 14.31
N PRO A 130 -8.84 12.48 14.10
CA PRO A 130 -8.90 11.10 14.53
C PRO A 130 -7.74 10.28 13.93
N PRO A 131 -7.26 9.24 14.63
CA PRO A 131 -6.27 8.31 14.11
C PRO A 131 -6.67 7.73 12.75
N PRO A 132 -5.72 7.36 11.88
CA PRO A 132 -6.00 6.84 10.55
C PRO A 132 -6.99 5.66 10.52
N GLU A 133 -6.92 4.77 11.51
CA GLU A 133 -7.80 3.60 11.66
C GLU A 133 -9.24 3.95 12.01
N GLU A 134 -9.56 5.18 12.43
CA GLU A 134 -10.93 5.62 12.71
C GLU A 134 -11.62 6.25 11.49
N ARG A 135 -10.85 6.48 10.42
CA ARG A 135 -11.27 7.25 9.25
C ARG A 135 -11.78 6.33 8.12
N ASP A 136 -12.25 6.93 7.03
CA ASP A 136 -12.67 6.17 5.85
C ASP A 136 -11.49 5.40 5.22
N GLN A 137 -11.69 4.11 5.00
CA GLN A 137 -10.67 3.18 4.50
C GLN A 137 -10.79 2.88 2.99
N ALA A 138 -11.54 3.67 2.22
CA ALA A 138 -11.72 3.38 0.78
C ALA A 138 -10.40 3.46 -0.01
N ALA A 139 -9.56 4.45 0.30
CA ALA A 139 -8.22 4.59 -0.28
C ALA A 139 -7.33 3.42 0.14
N THR A 140 -7.30 3.06 1.43
CA THR A 140 -6.52 1.94 1.98
C THR A 140 -6.88 0.60 1.32
N ARG A 141 -8.18 0.30 1.17
CA ARG A 141 -8.65 -0.91 0.46
C ARG A 141 -8.26 -0.91 -1.02
N SER A 142 -8.27 0.26 -1.66
CA SER A 142 -7.85 0.41 -3.05
C SER A 142 -6.34 0.19 -3.21
N ALA A 143 -5.54 0.75 -2.30
CA ALA A 143 -4.09 0.56 -2.24
C ALA A 143 -3.74 -0.93 -2.06
N LEU A 144 -4.35 -1.62 -1.09
CA LEU A 144 -4.11 -3.05 -0.85
C LEU A 144 -4.41 -3.90 -2.09
N ARG A 145 -5.52 -3.61 -2.78
CA ARG A 145 -5.91 -4.35 -3.99
C ARG A 145 -4.92 -4.14 -5.13
N VAL A 146 -4.50 -2.91 -5.39
CA VAL A 146 -3.59 -2.60 -6.49
C VAL A 146 -2.18 -3.09 -6.20
N VAL A 147 -1.70 -2.94 -4.97
CA VAL A 147 -0.34 -3.37 -4.60
C VAL A 147 -0.20 -4.89 -4.63
N ARG A 148 -1.20 -5.64 -4.16
CA ARG A 148 -1.22 -7.11 -4.28
C ARG A 148 -1.22 -7.58 -5.73
N ARG A 149 -2.01 -6.91 -6.58
CA ARG A 149 -1.99 -7.18 -8.02
C ARG A 149 -0.62 -6.89 -8.62
N PHE A 150 0.00 -5.76 -8.29
CA PHE A 150 1.35 -5.44 -8.76
C PHE A 150 2.38 -6.50 -8.33
N LEU A 151 2.36 -6.94 -7.07
CA LEU A 151 3.27 -7.97 -6.56
C LEU A 151 3.06 -9.33 -7.24
N ALA A 152 1.83 -9.66 -7.63
CA ALA A 152 1.51 -10.89 -8.36
C ALA A 152 1.91 -10.80 -9.85
N ASP A 153 1.63 -9.67 -10.50
CA ASP A 153 1.84 -9.47 -11.92
C ASP A 153 3.33 -9.17 -12.25
N TYR A 154 4.07 -8.54 -11.34
CA TYR A 154 5.45 -8.04 -11.54
C TYR A 154 6.43 -8.43 -10.40
N PRO A 155 6.65 -9.73 -10.13
CA PRO A 155 7.48 -10.19 -9.01
C PRO A 155 8.98 -9.88 -9.14
N GLU A 156 9.46 -9.49 -10.33
CA GLU A 156 10.86 -9.15 -10.61
C GLU A 156 11.11 -7.64 -10.75
N SER A 157 10.09 -6.79 -10.55
CA SER A 157 10.24 -5.33 -10.65
C SER A 157 11.15 -4.78 -9.56
N GLU A 158 11.88 -3.71 -9.87
CA GLU A 158 12.71 -2.99 -8.88
C GLU A 158 11.89 -2.43 -7.71
N HIS A 159 10.58 -2.24 -7.90
CA HIS A 159 9.69 -1.67 -6.90
C HIS A 159 9.06 -2.70 -5.94
N VAL A 160 9.41 -3.99 -6.05
CA VAL A 160 8.81 -5.07 -5.24
C VAL A 160 8.99 -4.84 -3.73
N GLU A 161 10.18 -4.44 -3.29
CA GLU A 161 10.44 -4.24 -1.86
C GLU A 161 9.64 -3.08 -1.28
N ASP A 162 9.47 -2.00 -2.04
CA ASP A 162 8.61 -0.89 -1.63
C ASP A 162 7.13 -1.29 -1.67
N ALA A 163 6.68 -1.97 -2.73
CA ALA A 163 5.32 -2.47 -2.81
C ALA A 163 4.97 -3.40 -1.63
N ARG A 164 5.90 -4.26 -1.19
CA ARG A 164 5.74 -5.08 0.03
C ARG A 164 5.63 -4.24 1.30
N ARG A 165 6.36 -3.12 1.39
CA ARG A 165 6.23 -2.17 2.51
C ARG A 165 4.84 -1.52 2.52
N ILE A 166 4.39 -1.02 1.37
CA ILE A 166 3.04 -0.46 1.21
C ILE A 166 2.00 -1.51 1.61
N GLU A 167 2.11 -2.75 1.10
CA GLU A 167 1.20 -3.84 1.44
C GLU A 167 1.10 -4.06 2.95
N ARG A 168 2.24 -4.20 3.65
CA ARG A 168 2.25 -4.40 5.11
C ARG A 168 1.58 -3.25 5.85
N GLN A 169 1.85 -2.01 5.46
CA GLN A 169 1.27 -0.82 6.11
C GLN A 169 -0.24 -0.74 5.91
N VAL A 170 -0.73 -0.94 4.69
CA VAL A 170 -2.18 -0.87 4.42
C VAL A 170 -2.93 -2.07 5.00
N LEU A 171 -2.31 -3.25 5.04
CA LEU A 171 -2.86 -4.44 5.69
C LEU A 171 -3.02 -4.22 7.20
N ASP A 172 -1.98 -3.69 7.85
CA ASP A 172 -2.00 -3.41 9.29
C ASP A 172 -3.05 -2.34 9.63
N LEU A 173 -3.13 -1.28 8.82
CA LEU A 173 -4.13 -0.22 9.02
C LEU A 173 -5.57 -0.74 8.90
N LEU A 174 -5.86 -1.59 7.90
CA LEU A 174 -7.19 -2.18 7.74
C LEU A 174 -7.55 -3.11 8.89
N ALA A 175 -6.58 -3.90 9.37
CA ALA A 175 -6.79 -4.76 10.53
C ALA A 175 -7.03 -3.93 11.80
N ARG A 176 -6.28 -2.85 12.03
CA ARG A 176 -6.53 -1.90 13.13
C ARG A 176 -7.91 -1.27 13.05
N HIS A 177 -8.40 -0.92 11.86
CA HIS A 177 -9.75 -0.41 11.68
C HIS A 177 -10.81 -1.42 12.17
N GLU A 178 -10.70 -2.69 11.80
CA GLU A 178 -11.64 -3.71 12.28
C GLU A 178 -11.53 -3.93 13.80
N LEU A 179 -10.34 -3.87 14.39
CA LEU A 179 -10.16 -3.90 15.85
C LEU A 179 -10.78 -2.71 16.56
N TYR A 180 -10.61 -1.51 16.01
CA TYR A 180 -11.23 -0.29 16.52
C TYR A 180 -12.76 -0.45 16.54
N VAL A 181 -13.35 -0.89 15.43
CA VAL A 181 -14.80 -1.12 15.35
C VAL A 181 -15.26 -2.26 16.26
N ALA A 182 -14.48 -3.33 16.39
CA ALA A 182 -14.74 -4.40 17.34
C ALA A 182 -14.80 -3.87 18.78
N SER A 183 -13.80 -3.06 19.17
CA SER A 183 -13.73 -2.42 20.50
C SER A 183 -14.90 -1.47 20.73
N TYR A 184 -15.31 -0.71 19.70
CA TYR A 184 -16.48 0.16 19.75
C TYR A 184 -17.78 -0.61 20.06
N TYR A 185 -17.96 -1.81 19.48
CA TYR A 185 -19.11 -2.68 19.76
C TYR A 185 -19.02 -3.33 21.13
N LEU A 186 -17.83 -3.77 21.54
CA LEU A 186 -17.63 -4.39 22.85
C LEU A 186 -17.96 -3.42 23.98
N ASN A 187 -17.55 -2.15 23.85
CA ASN A 187 -17.86 -1.08 24.79
C ASN A 187 -19.37 -0.77 24.90
N ARG A 188 -20.20 -1.29 23.98
CA ARG A 188 -21.66 -1.17 23.98
C ARG A 188 -22.37 -2.48 24.31
N ASP A 189 -21.64 -3.44 24.88
CA ASP A 189 -22.13 -4.77 25.22
C ASP A 189 -22.76 -5.50 24.01
N GLN A 190 -22.14 -5.36 22.84
CA GLN A 190 -22.53 -6.05 21.61
C GLN A 190 -21.48 -7.11 21.22
N PRO A 191 -21.40 -8.24 21.94
CA PRO A 191 -20.31 -9.19 21.77
C PRO A 191 -20.40 -9.96 20.44
N HIS A 192 -21.59 -10.28 19.92
CA HIS A 192 -21.72 -10.91 18.60
C HIS A 192 -21.20 -10.00 17.45
N ALA A 193 -21.47 -8.69 17.52
CA ALA A 193 -20.94 -7.74 16.55
C ALA A 193 -19.40 -7.62 16.67
N THR A 194 -18.89 -7.66 17.90
CA THR A 194 -17.44 -7.70 18.18
C THR A 194 -16.79 -8.92 17.53
N ILE A 195 -17.32 -10.12 17.76
CA ILE A 195 -16.84 -11.36 17.13
C ILE A 195 -16.89 -11.27 15.61
N SER A 196 -17.99 -10.77 15.04
CA SER A 196 -18.12 -10.63 13.58
C SER A 196 -17.03 -9.74 12.99
N ARG A 197 -16.68 -8.64 13.65
CA ARG A 197 -15.59 -7.74 13.22
C ARG A 197 -14.23 -8.42 13.29
N ILE A 198 -13.97 -9.14 14.37
CA ILE A 198 -12.72 -9.88 14.52
C ILE A 198 -12.62 -11.00 13.47
N GLN A 199 -13.72 -11.69 13.14
CA GLN A 199 -13.72 -12.69 12.07
C GLN A 199 -13.42 -12.08 10.69
N THR A 200 -13.94 -10.87 10.39
CA THR A 200 -13.55 -10.13 9.18
C THR A 200 -12.05 -9.85 9.17
N LEU A 201 -11.49 -9.38 10.29
CA LEU A 201 -10.05 -9.15 10.41
C LEU A 201 -9.24 -10.41 10.13
N LEU A 202 -9.58 -11.53 10.78
CA LEU A 202 -8.85 -12.79 10.66
C LEU A 202 -8.96 -13.42 9.25
N SER A 203 -10.03 -13.11 8.51
CA SER A 203 -10.25 -13.66 7.17
C SER A 203 -9.70 -12.76 6.05
N GLU A 204 -9.82 -11.44 6.16
CA GLU A 204 -9.40 -10.51 5.10
C GLU A 204 -7.98 -9.97 5.30
N TYR A 205 -7.55 -9.83 6.55
CA TYR A 205 -6.30 -9.17 6.94
C TYR A 205 -5.39 -10.09 7.77
N ASP A 206 -5.45 -11.39 7.46
CA ASP A 206 -4.51 -12.37 7.98
C ASP A 206 -3.06 -11.99 7.61
N GLY A 207 -2.14 -12.16 8.56
CA GLY A 207 -0.75 -11.70 8.44
C GLY A 207 -0.49 -10.25 8.86
N SER A 208 -1.51 -9.49 9.25
CA SER A 208 -1.32 -8.20 9.93
C SER A 208 -0.68 -8.36 11.32
N GLY A 209 -0.03 -7.31 11.83
CA GLY A 209 0.66 -7.35 13.12
C GLY A 209 -0.28 -7.49 14.32
N VAL A 210 -1.57 -7.21 14.11
CA VAL A 210 -2.59 -7.16 15.17
C VAL A 210 -3.43 -8.44 15.30
N VAL A 211 -3.18 -9.46 14.46
CA VAL A 211 -3.85 -10.77 14.58
C VAL A 211 -3.75 -11.37 16.00
N PRO A 212 -2.59 -11.32 16.69
CA PRO A 212 -2.49 -11.87 18.04
C PRO A 212 -3.41 -11.17 19.05
N GLU A 213 -3.54 -9.85 18.93
CA GLU A 213 -4.44 -9.05 19.76
C GLU A 213 -5.90 -9.39 19.48
N ALA A 214 -6.26 -9.51 18.19
CA ALA A 214 -7.61 -9.87 17.75
C ALA A 214 -8.05 -11.23 18.28
N LEU A 215 -7.19 -12.26 18.21
CA LEU A 215 -7.49 -13.59 18.75
C LEU A 215 -7.66 -13.56 20.28
N LEU A 216 -6.84 -12.77 20.99
CA LEU A 216 -6.98 -12.60 22.44
C LEU A 216 -8.31 -11.93 22.78
N LEU A 217 -8.66 -10.87 22.07
CA LEU A 217 -9.93 -10.17 22.23
C LEU A 217 -11.11 -11.10 21.94
N MET A 218 -11.03 -11.90 20.87
CA MET A 218 -12.04 -12.88 20.50
C MET A 218 -12.29 -13.90 21.62
N GLY A 219 -11.22 -14.48 22.17
CA GLY A 219 -11.33 -15.42 23.28
C GLY A 219 -11.93 -14.79 24.54
N ARG A 220 -11.56 -13.55 24.86
CA ARG A 220 -12.17 -12.79 25.97
C ARG A 220 -13.64 -12.49 25.75
N THR A 221 -14.02 -12.14 24.53
CA THR A 221 -15.42 -11.89 24.17
C THR A 221 -16.25 -13.17 24.27
N TYR A 222 -15.74 -14.32 23.82
CA TYR A 222 -16.40 -15.61 24.03
C TYR A 222 -16.55 -15.98 25.51
N LEU A 223 -15.55 -15.67 26.35
CA LEU A 223 -15.66 -15.84 27.80
C LEU A 223 -16.78 -14.97 28.40
N HIS A 224 -16.90 -13.71 27.97
CA HIS A 224 -17.99 -12.81 28.38
C HIS A 224 -19.37 -13.39 28.03
N MET A 225 -19.45 -14.07 26.89
CA MET A 225 -20.66 -14.77 26.42
C MET A 225 -20.91 -16.13 27.07
N ARG A 226 -20.00 -16.61 27.94
CA ARG A 226 -19.99 -17.95 28.54
C ARG A 226 -19.81 -19.10 27.52
N GLU A 227 -19.27 -18.80 26.34
CA GLU A 227 -18.96 -19.77 25.28
C GLU A 227 -17.55 -20.36 25.48
N GLN A 228 -17.42 -21.22 26.51
CA GLN A 228 -16.13 -21.76 26.96
C GLN A 228 -15.35 -22.51 25.88
N ARG A 229 -16.06 -23.25 25.02
CA ARG A 229 -15.45 -24.01 23.93
C ARG A 229 -14.79 -23.09 22.91
N ASP A 230 -15.50 -22.08 22.44
CA ASP A 230 -15.01 -21.18 21.39
C ASP A 230 -13.92 -20.25 21.91
N ALA A 231 -14.02 -19.82 23.18
CA ALA A 231 -12.93 -19.12 23.86
C ALA A 231 -11.64 -19.96 23.90
N ARG A 232 -11.73 -21.25 24.24
CA ARG A 232 -10.58 -22.16 24.25
C ARG A 232 -9.96 -22.33 22.86
N LEU A 233 -10.79 -22.40 21.80
CA LEU A 233 -10.30 -22.47 20.43
C LEU A 233 -9.53 -21.20 20.03
N ALA A 234 -10.10 -20.02 20.30
CA ALA A 234 -9.45 -18.74 20.00
C ALA A 234 -8.10 -18.58 20.73
N PHE A 235 -8.05 -18.90 22.02
CA PHE A 235 -6.81 -18.86 22.79
C PHE A 235 -5.80 -19.92 22.35
N GLY A 236 -6.26 -21.12 22.00
CA GLY A 236 -5.40 -22.19 21.47
C GLY A 236 -4.73 -21.75 20.17
N GLU A 237 -5.52 -21.26 19.22
CA GLU A 237 -5.01 -20.74 17.95
C GLU A 237 -3.98 -19.62 18.15
N LEU A 238 -4.21 -18.69 19.08
CA LEU A 238 -3.26 -17.64 19.43
C LEU A 238 -1.93 -18.20 19.93
N VAL A 239 -1.96 -19.20 20.81
CA VAL A 239 -0.75 -19.82 21.36
C VAL A 239 -0.01 -20.62 20.29
N ASP A 240 -0.73 -21.31 19.42
CA ASP A 240 -0.16 -22.16 18.38
C ASP A 240 0.49 -21.33 17.27
N ARG A 241 -0.20 -20.30 16.79
CA ARG A 241 0.27 -19.45 15.67
C ARG A 241 1.27 -18.39 16.11
N PHE A 242 1.14 -17.86 17.34
CA PHE A 242 1.96 -16.74 17.83
C PHE A 242 2.60 -17.02 19.20
N PRO A 243 3.33 -18.13 19.38
CA PRO A 243 3.80 -18.60 20.68
C PRO A 243 4.70 -17.62 21.43
N ARG A 244 5.42 -16.77 20.68
CA ARG A 244 6.34 -15.74 21.19
C ARG A 244 5.68 -14.38 21.47
N SER A 245 4.42 -14.18 21.09
CA SER A 245 3.72 -12.90 21.32
C SER A 245 3.42 -12.69 22.82
N GLY A 246 3.39 -11.42 23.25
CA GLY A 246 2.94 -11.07 24.61
C GLY A 246 1.48 -11.50 24.86
N TYR A 247 0.65 -11.46 23.82
CA TYR A 247 -0.75 -11.92 23.86
C TYR A 247 -0.86 -13.44 24.11
N ALA A 248 0.06 -14.25 23.59
CA ALA A 248 0.08 -15.70 23.85
C ALA A 248 0.37 -16.04 25.32
N VAL A 249 1.12 -15.20 26.05
CA VAL A 249 1.29 -15.37 27.51
C VAL A 249 -0.05 -15.21 28.22
N GLN A 250 -0.83 -14.20 27.83
CA GLN A 250 -2.17 -13.97 28.39
C GLN A 250 -3.12 -15.13 28.04
N ALA A 251 -3.11 -15.59 26.80
CA ALA A 251 -3.92 -16.72 26.34
C ALA A 251 -3.61 -18.02 27.10
N ARG A 252 -2.31 -18.34 27.33
CA ARG A 252 -1.89 -19.49 28.15
C ARG A 252 -2.44 -19.41 29.58
N ASN A 253 -2.50 -18.22 30.18
CA ASN A 253 -3.09 -18.05 31.50
C ASN A 253 -4.58 -18.36 31.50
N TYR A 254 -5.34 -17.87 30.52
CA TYR A 254 -6.76 -18.22 30.37
C TYR A 254 -6.95 -19.73 30.18
N LEU A 255 -6.21 -20.36 29.26
CA LEU A 255 -6.28 -21.80 29.02
C LEU A 255 -5.99 -22.62 30.29
N ARG A 256 -4.99 -22.22 31.07
CA ARG A 256 -4.68 -22.86 32.37
C ARG A 256 -5.85 -22.73 33.34
N THR A 257 -6.43 -21.53 33.49
CA THR A 257 -7.58 -21.33 34.39
C THR A 257 -8.79 -22.16 33.97
N MET A 258 -9.05 -22.26 32.66
CA MET A 258 -10.14 -23.05 32.08
C MET A 258 -9.91 -24.57 32.15
N GLY A 259 -8.65 -25.01 32.31
CA GLY A 259 -8.27 -26.41 32.50
C GLY A 259 -8.19 -26.82 33.98
N SER A 260 -7.90 -25.87 34.88
CA SER A 260 -7.96 -26.11 36.33
C SER A 260 -9.39 -26.18 36.88
N THR A 261 -10.36 -25.62 36.15
CA THR A 261 -11.78 -25.89 36.34
C THR A 261 -12.15 -27.16 35.60
N ASP A 262 -11.85 -28.32 36.19
CA ASP A 262 -12.40 -29.58 35.66
C ASP A 262 -13.95 -29.49 35.61
N PRO A 263 -14.62 -29.90 34.52
CA PRO A 263 -16.07 -29.81 34.36
C PRO A 263 -16.90 -30.75 35.25
N VAL A 264 -16.38 -31.21 36.39
CA VAL A 264 -17.10 -32.18 37.24
C VAL A 264 -18.34 -31.53 37.90
N ASP A 265 -18.41 -30.20 37.99
CA ASP A 265 -19.50 -29.48 38.66
C ASP A 265 -20.20 -28.38 37.83
N ALA A 266 -19.93 -28.26 36.53
CA ALA A 266 -20.68 -27.32 35.68
C ALA A 266 -21.93 -28.02 35.12
N PRO A 267 -23.17 -27.60 35.48
CA PRO A 267 -24.35 -28.15 34.83
C PRO A 267 -24.26 -27.88 33.34
N GLU A 268 -24.44 -28.95 32.53
CA GLU A 268 -24.60 -28.83 31.09
C GLU A 268 -25.65 -27.74 30.79
N PRO A 269 -25.35 -26.77 29.91
CA PRO A 269 -26.38 -25.84 29.48
C PRO A 269 -27.49 -26.66 28.82
N GLU A 270 -28.67 -26.62 29.43
CA GLU A 270 -29.87 -27.26 28.90
C GLU A 270 -30.03 -26.89 27.42
N ASP A 271 -30.28 -27.91 26.60
CA ASP A 271 -30.46 -27.86 25.15
C ASP A 271 -31.53 -26.81 24.79
N GLN A 272 -31.09 -25.57 24.54
CA GLN A 272 -31.99 -24.55 24.03
C GLN A 272 -32.34 -24.92 22.59
N PRO A 273 -33.63 -25.01 22.23
CA PRO A 273 -34.02 -25.41 20.90
C PRO A 273 -33.40 -24.45 19.87
N ARG A 274 -32.65 -25.03 18.93
CA ARG A 274 -32.03 -24.32 17.81
C ARG A 274 -33.08 -23.39 17.19
N ARG A 275 -32.82 -22.08 17.23
CA ARG A 275 -33.67 -21.11 16.52
C ARG A 275 -33.69 -21.51 15.04
N PRO A 276 -34.87 -21.59 14.39
CA PRO A 276 -34.93 -21.88 12.97
C PRO A 276 -34.16 -20.79 12.23
N SER A 277 -33.20 -21.22 11.41
CA SER A 277 -32.54 -20.35 10.43
C SER A 277 -33.62 -19.74 9.54
N GLY A 278 -33.93 -18.47 9.79
CA GLY A 278 -34.80 -17.67 8.95
C GLY A 278 -34.12 -17.40 7.62
N GLY A 279 -34.13 -18.40 6.73
CA GLY A 279 -33.93 -18.19 5.31
C GLY A 279 -35.11 -17.35 4.82
N ARG A 280 -34.87 -16.08 4.56
CA ARG A 280 -35.78 -15.27 3.74
C ARG A 280 -35.71 -15.84 2.33
N GLY A 281 -36.67 -16.71 2.01
CA GLY A 281 -37.00 -17.04 0.63
C GLY A 281 -37.46 -15.77 -0.07
N ILE A 282 -36.74 -15.39 -1.12
CA ILE A 282 -37.27 -14.49 -2.13
C ILE A 282 -38.06 -15.38 -3.08
N GLU A 283 -39.39 -15.25 -3.05
CA GLU A 283 -40.26 -15.84 -4.07
C GLU A 283 -40.08 -15.11 -5.41
N PRO A 284 -40.03 -15.84 -6.54
CA PRO A 284 -40.28 -15.24 -7.84
C PRO A 284 -41.67 -15.64 -8.35
N GLY A 285 -42.52 -14.64 -8.54
CA GLY A 285 -43.69 -14.63 -9.41
C GLY A 285 -43.94 -13.18 -9.80
N THR A 286 -44.35 -12.78 -11.00
CA THR A 286 -44.84 -13.45 -12.21
C THR A 286 -44.76 -12.39 -13.33
N ASP A 287 -44.53 -12.84 -14.56
CA ASP A 287 -44.97 -12.30 -15.86
C ASP A 287 -44.88 -10.78 -16.14
N ILE A 288 -43.97 -10.41 -17.06
CA ILE A 288 -44.24 -9.41 -18.11
C ILE A 288 -43.59 -9.90 -19.41
N ASP A 289 -44.42 -10.04 -20.45
CA ASP A 289 -44.09 -10.32 -21.84
C ASP A 289 -43.15 -9.28 -22.47
N ASP A 290 -42.30 -9.74 -23.39
CA ASP A 290 -42.05 -9.17 -24.73
C ASP A 290 -40.59 -9.39 -25.18
N VAL A 291 -40.39 -10.43 -25.98
CA VAL A 291 -39.18 -10.59 -26.82
C VAL A 291 -39.65 -10.88 -28.23
N THR A 292 -39.45 -9.90 -29.11
CA THR A 292 -39.39 -10.11 -30.55
C THR A 292 -37.94 -10.28 -30.99
N GLY A 293 -37.75 -11.29 -31.86
CA GLY A 293 -36.70 -11.53 -32.89
C GLY A 293 -35.30 -10.98 -32.67
N ASP A 294 -34.21 -11.69 -32.92
CA ASP A 294 -33.77 -12.42 -34.13
C ASP A 294 -32.23 -12.48 -33.89
N ASP A 295 -31.38 -13.38 -34.36
CA ASP A 295 -31.49 -14.49 -35.28
C ASP A 295 -30.22 -15.35 -35.08
N ARG A 296 -30.38 -16.63 -35.39
CA ARG A 296 -29.43 -17.69 -35.82
C ARG A 296 -27.95 -17.29 -36.03
N SER A 297 -26.97 -18.06 -35.56
CA SER A 297 -26.42 -19.32 -36.14
C SER A 297 -24.91 -19.28 -35.88
N GLY A 298 -24.14 -20.34 -35.69
CA GLY A 298 -24.33 -21.78 -35.68
C GLY A 298 -22.94 -22.45 -35.73
N LEU A 299 -22.89 -23.69 -35.22
CA LEU A 299 -21.93 -24.77 -35.54
C LEU A 299 -20.50 -24.60 -34.99
N GLY A 300 -19.86 -25.58 -34.33
CA GLY A 300 -20.19 -26.98 -34.07
C GLY A 300 -18.91 -27.84 -34.10
N GLY A 301 -18.86 -28.87 -33.25
CA GLY A 301 -17.97 -30.05 -33.34
C GLY A 301 -16.64 -29.93 -32.57
N SER A 302 -16.42 -30.59 -31.42
CA SER A 302 -16.36 -32.04 -31.11
C SER A 302 -14.93 -32.59 -31.11
N GLY A 303 -14.47 -33.14 -29.99
CA GLY A 303 -13.28 -34.00 -29.93
C GLY A 303 -12.65 -34.14 -28.55
N THR A 304 -13.01 -35.20 -27.83
CA THR A 304 -12.19 -35.89 -26.81
C THR A 304 -12.16 -37.39 -27.23
N PRO A 305 -11.42 -38.33 -26.58
CA PRO A 305 -10.43 -38.23 -25.48
C PRO A 305 -9.15 -39.11 -25.69
N GLY A 306 -8.22 -39.06 -24.72
CA GLY A 306 -7.18 -40.09 -24.49
C GLY A 306 -6.19 -39.61 -23.40
N THR A 307 -6.34 -40.04 -22.13
CA THR A 307 -5.60 -41.13 -21.44
C THR A 307 -4.10 -41.21 -21.73
N ASP A 308 -3.26 -40.89 -20.74
CA ASP A 308 -2.17 -41.78 -20.31
C ASP A 308 -1.68 -41.43 -18.88
N SER A 309 -1.11 -42.42 -18.20
CA SER A 309 -0.76 -42.44 -16.77
C SER A 309 0.76 -42.47 -16.52
N LEU A 310 1.16 -42.15 -15.26
CA LEU A 310 2.45 -42.44 -14.58
C LEU A 310 3.62 -41.51 -14.98
N GLU A 311 4.55 -41.03 -14.14
CA GLU A 311 5.23 -41.48 -12.90
C GLU A 311 5.55 -40.22 -12.03
N ASP A 312 5.41 -40.17 -10.71
CA ASP A 312 6.32 -40.65 -9.63
C ASP A 312 7.82 -40.35 -9.79
N THR A 313 8.31 -39.29 -9.14
CA THR A 313 9.66 -39.28 -8.55
C THR A 313 9.70 -38.45 -7.26
N SER A 314 10.11 -39.15 -6.21
CA SER A 314 10.42 -38.75 -4.85
C SER A 314 11.63 -37.81 -4.67
N GLU A 315 11.56 -37.03 -3.60
CA GLU A 315 12.62 -36.71 -2.62
C GLU A 315 13.99 -36.19 -3.09
N MET A 316 14.28 -34.94 -2.71
CA MET A 316 15.63 -34.56 -2.28
C MET A 316 15.53 -33.54 -1.14
N GLY A 317 15.83 -34.01 0.07
CA GLY A 317 15.99 -33.19 1.27
C GLY A 317 17.27 -32.37 1.19
N ILE A 318 17.18 -31.08 1.52
CA ILE A 318 18.33 -30.24 1.84
C ILE A 318 18.18 -29.80 3.28
N GLU A 319 19.02 -30.40 4.11
CA GLU A 319 19.26 -30.08 5.51
C GLU A 319 20.11 -28.80 5.57
N VAL A 320 19.54 -27.68 6.04
CA VAL A 320 20.31 -26.46 6.34
C VAL A 320 20.41 -26.29 7.84
N ARG A 321 21.65 -26.46 8.32
CA ARG A 321 22.12 -26.21 9.67
C ARG A 321 21.84 -24.77 10.10
N GLY A 322 21.30 -24.63 11.31
CA GLY A 322 21.13 -23.36 11.98
C GLY A 322 22.45 -22.66 12.30
N THR A 323 22.45 -21.34 12.15
CA THR A 323 23.48 -20.44 12.66
C THR A 323 22.81 -19.19 13.22
N ASP A 324 22.74 -19.11 14.55
CA ASP A 324 23.15 -17.99 15.42
C ASP A 324 22.90 -16.52 14.98
N VAL A 325 21.77 -16.20 14.34
CA VAL A 325 21.37 -14.80 14.10
C VAL A 325 20.13 -14.39 14.93
N GLU A 326 19.38 -15.34 15.48
CA GLU A 326 18.07 -15.07 16.10
C GLU A 326 18.12 -14.60 17.57
N ALA A 327 19.31 -14.55 18.19
CA ALA A 327 19.49 -14.07 19.56
C ALA A 327 19.70 -12.54 19.64
N ALA A 328 20.07 -11.87 18.54
CA ALA A 328 20.44 -10.45 18.55
C ALA A 328 19.25 -9.48 18.32
N ASP A 329 18.10 -9.98 17.86
CA ASP A 329 16.90 -9.16 17.63
C ASP A 329 15.88 -9.26 18.79
N LEU A 330 16.06 -10.18 19.73
CA LEU A 330 15.16 -10.35 20.87
C LEU A 330 15.40 -9.33 22.01
N GLU A 331 16.56 -8.67 22.03
CA GLU A 331 16.85 -7.58 22.99
C GLU A 331 16.43 -6.20 22.47
N ARG A 332 16.48 -5.94 21.15
CA ARG A 332 16.08 -4.64 20.58
C ARG A 332 14.56 -4.37 20.61
N GLY A 333 13.74 -5.42 20.62
CA GLY A 333 12.28 -5.29 20.67
C GLY A 333 11.70 -5.05 22.08
N ARG A 334 12.44 -5.33 23.16
CA ARG A 334 11.99 -5.07 24.54
C ARG A 334 12.37 -3.69 25.06
N THR A 335 13.34 -3.02 24.44
CA THR A 335 13.82 -1.72 24.90
C THR A 335 13.07 -0.54 24.29
N SER A 336 12.43 -0.70 23.12
CA SER A 336 11.82 0.45 22.42
C SER A 336 10.66 1.09 23.19
N GLY A 337 9.76 0.30 23.78
CA GLY A 337 8.61 0.84 24.53
C GLY A 337 9.00 1.48 25.86
N ALA A 338 10.00 0.91 26.56
CA ALA A 338 10.48 1.46 27.84
C ALA A 338 11.32 2.73 27.64
N ILE A 339 12.14 2.77 26.59
CA ILE A 339 12.91 3.98 26.24
C ILE A 339 11.98 5.12 25.81
N GLU A 340 10.90 4.81 25.09
CA GLU A 340 9.95 5.82 24.64
C GLU A 340 9.12 6.40 25.80
N GLU A 341 8.76 5.59 26.81
CA GLU A 341 8.16 6.08 28.06
C GLU A 341 9.13 6.93 28.90
N ASP A 342 10.42 6.56 28.97
CA ASP A 342 11.43 7.32 29.71
C ASP A 342 11.74 8.66 29.03
N ILE A 343 11.82 8.71 27.69
CA ILE A 343 12.00 9.95 26.92
C ILE A 343 10.81 10.89 27.13
N GLN A 344 9.57 10.37 27.02
CA GLN A 344 8.37 11.18 27.24
C GLN A 344 8.25 11.67 28.69
N ARG A 345 8.78 10.93 29.66
CA ARG A 345 8.85 11.35 31.06
C ARG A 345 9.87 12.48 31.26
N GLU A 346 11.08 12.36 30.72
CA GLU A 346 12.10 13.43 30.79
C GLU A 346 11.64 14.71 30.08
N GLU A 347 10.96 14.61 28.94
CA GLU A 347 10.42 15.79 28.24
C GLU A 347 9.31 16.49 29.04
N ARG A 348 8.48 15.73 29.77
CA ARG A 348 7.45 16.29 30.66
C ARG A 348 8.06 16.96 31.89
N GLU A 349 9.12 16.41 32.45
CA GLU A 349 9.84 17.02 33.58
C GLU A 349 10.54 18.32 33.13
N ARG A 350 11.21 18.35 31.98
CA ARG A 350 11.81 19.58 31.44
C ARG A 350 10.77 20.67 31.12
N ALA A 351 9.63 20.29 30.54
CA ALA A 351 8.56 21.23 30.27
C ALA A 351 7.94 21.79 31.57
N ALA A 352 7.92 21.01 32.65
CA ALA A 352 7.45 21.49 33.95
C ALA A 352 8.45 22.48 34.58
N ASP A 353 9.75 22.19 34.50
CA ASP A 353 10.80 23.07 35.01
C ASP A 353 10.83 24.42 34.27
N GLU A 354 10.66 24.42 32.94
CA GLU A 354 10.62 25.64 32.11
C GLU A 354 9.40 26.51 32.45
N ILE A 355 8.24 25.90 32.73
CA ILE A 355 7.04 26.61 33.19
C ILE A 355 7.26 27.20 34.60
N GLU A 356 7.94 26.48 35.49
CA GLU A 356 8.21 26.97 36.85
C GLU A 356 9.22 28.14 36.84
N GLU A 357 10.20 28.10 35.93
CA GLU A 357 11.15 29.21 35.70
C GLU A 357 10.44 30.46 35.13
N ASP A 358 9.57 30.29 34.12
CA ASP A 358 8.77 31.38 33.56
C ASP A 358 7.84 32.03 34.59
N ILE A 359 7.23 31.22 35.47
CA ILE A 359 6.39 31.73 36.56
C ILE A 359 7.23 32.50 37.59
N ALA A 360 8.42 32.00 37.93
CA ALA A 360 9.33 32.67 38.87
C ALA A 360 9.87 33.99 38.31
N ASP A 361 10.10 34.08 37.00
CA ASP A 361 10.56 35.29 36.33
C ASP A 361 9.44 36.33 36.21
N GLN A 362 8.21 35.93 35.91
CA GLN A 362 7.04 36.83 35.97
C GLN A 362 6.82 37.39 37.38
N GLN A 363 7.02 36.58 38.42
CA GLN A 363 6.90 37.05 39.80
C GLN A 363 8.03 38.01 40.21
N ARG A 364 9.22 37.90 39.62
CA ARG A 364 10.34 38.83 39.85
C ARG A 364 10.17 40.17 39.13
N GLU A 365 9.44 40.22 38.02
CA GLU A 365 9.12 41.46 37.32
C GLU A 365 7.97 42.26 37.98
N GLU A 366 7.16 41.63 38.84
CA GLU A 366 6.03 42.25 39.52
C GLU A 366 6.33 42.76 40.95
N GLU A 367 7.54 42.54 41.50
CA GLU A 367 7.99 43.18 42.75
C GLU A 367 8.67 44.54 42.48
N PRO A 368 8.13 45.67 43.00
CA PRO A 368 8.60 47.03 42.70
C PRO A 368 9.88 47.47 43.41
#